data_AF-A0A1G5MBQ1-F1
#
_entry.id   AF-A0A1G5MBQ1-F1
#
_cell.length_a   1.000
_cell.length_b   1.000
_cell.length_c   1.000
_cell.angle_alpha   90.00
_cell.angle_beta   90.00
_cell.angle_gamma   90.00
#
_symmetry.space_group_name_H-M   'P 1'
#
loop_
_entity.id
_entity.type
_entity.pdbx_description
1 polymer ?
#
loop_
_entity_poly.entity_id
_entity_poly.type
_entity_poly.pdbx_seq_one_letter_code
_entity_poly.pdbx_strand_id
1 'polypeptide(L)'
;MNTANWAYILIVVAGFLQAAGAAMNGSLNKALVNPWLATSVSFVMVTFVAIGLFICMPRPLPSVSQIGDMPWWAPLGGIAGAVAVFAGLLFIQRLGAAPVNGVTITANLIASLAIDHFGLFSMEQHAVNGWRLLGAILMIAGVVLIARF
;
A
#
# COMPACT_ATOMS: atom_id res chain seq x y z
N MET A 1 -12.78 13.91 -22.25
CA MET A 1 -11.69 13.97 -21.25
C MET A 1 -11.21 12.55 -21.03
N ASN A 2 -9.96 12.23 -21.40
CA ASN A 2 -9.47 10.86 -21.46
C ASN A 2 -9.56 10.16 -20.10
N THR A 3 -10.03 8.92 -20.10
CA THR A 3 -10.18 8.03 -18.94
C THR A 3 -8.90 7.94 -18.08
N ALA A 4 -7.74 8.20 -18.67
CA ALA A 4 -6.46 8.24 -17.97
C ALA A 4 -6.34 9.42 -16.97
N ASN A 5 -6.90 10.59 -17.27
CA ASN A 5 -6.67 11.79 -16.46
C ASN A 5 -7.36 11.73 -15.10
N TRP A 6 -8.57 11.17 -15.02
CA TRP A 6 -9.26 11.00 -13.73
C TRP A 6 -8.59 9.94 -12.86
N ALA A 7 -8.00 8.89 -13.47
CA ALA A 7 -7.29 7.85 -12.75
C ALA A 7 -6.07 8.42 -12.01
N TYR A 8 -5.28 9.28 -12.68
CA TYR A 8 -4.15 9.96 -12.04
C TYR A 8 -4.59 10.86 -10.88
N ILE A 9 -5.70 11.59 -11.04
CA ILE A 9 -6.25 12.42 -9.95
C ILE A 9 -6.62 11.55 -8.75
N LEU A 10 -7.33 10.44 -8.97
CA LEU A 10 -7.69 9.54 -7.88
C LEU A 10 -6.47 8.92 -7.19
N ILE A 11 -5.43 8.54 -7.95
CA ILE A 11 -4.18 8.00 -7.39
C ILE A 11 -3.48 9.04 -6.52
N VAL A 12 -3.43 10.30 -6.97
CA VAL A 12 -2.86 11.40 -6.18
C VAL A 12 -3.65 11.61 -4.89
N VAL A 13 -4.98 11.67 -4.98
CA VAL A 13 -5.86 11.80 -3.81
C VAL A 13 -5.67 10.62 -2.86
N ALA A 14 -5.57 9.39 -3.38
CA ALA A 14 -5.30 8.20 -2.57
C ALA A 14 -3.96 8.31 -1.84
N GLY A 15 -2.93 8.85 -2.47
CA GLY A 15 -1.63 9.12 -1.83
C GLY A 15 -1.74 10.10 -0.66
N PHE A 16 -2.47 11.20 -0.83
CA PHE A 16 -2.73 12.16 0.25
C PHE A 16 -3.53 11.54 1.40
N LEU A 17 -4.58 10.78 1.08
CA LEU A 17 -5.38 10.06 2.07
C LEU A 17 -4.55 8.99 2.80
N GLN A 18 -3.64 8.32 2.11
CA GLN A 18 -2.74 7.34 2.72
C GLN A 18 -1.81 7.98 3.75
N ALA A 19 -1.28 9.17 3.46
CA ALA A 19 -0.46 9.93 4.40
C ALA A 19 -1.27 10.37 5.63
N ALA A 20 -2.51 10.85 5.43
CA ALA A 20 -3.42 11.18 6.52
C ALA A 20 -3.81 9.96 7.36
N GLY A 21 -4.05 8.81 6.70
CA GLY A 21 -4.38 7.55 7.34
C GLY A 21 -3.28 7.07 8.29
N ALA A 22 -2.00 7.32 7.97
CA ALA A 22 -0.89 7.01 8.85
C ALA A 22 -0.97 7.79 10.18
N ALA A 23 -1.31 9.08 10.13
CA ALA A 23 -1.53 9.91 11.32
C ALA A 23 -2.77 9.49 12.11
N MET A 24 -3.88 9.18 11.43
CA MET A 24 -5.11 8.65 12.04
C MET A 24 -4.85 7.34 12.79
N ASN A 25 -4.11 6.42 12.15
CA ASN A 25 -3.67 5.16 12.75
C ASN A 25 -2.82 5.41 14.00
N GLY A 26 -1.88 6.37 13.95
CA GLY A 26 -1.09 6.76 15.12
C GLY A 26 -1.97 7.21 16.31
N SER A 27 -3.01 8.01 16.05
CA SER A 27 -3.98 8.44 17.07
C SER A 27 -4.80 7.27 17.61
N LEU A 28 -5.25 6.36 16.74
CA LEU A 28 -5.97 5.15 17.15
C LEU A 28 -5.10 4.25 18.05
N ASN A 29 -3.83 4.06 17.68
CA ASN A 29 -2.87 3.30 18.48
C ASN A 29 -2.65 3.96 19.85
N LYS A 30 -2.55 5.29 19.90
CA LYS A 30 -2.40 6.02 21.16
C LYS A 30 -3.61 5.85 22.08
N ALA A 31 -4.82 5.83 21.51
CA ALA A 31 -6.05 5.66 22.28
C ALA A 31 -6.23 4.22 22.80
N LEU A 32 -5.92 3.23 21.96
CA LEU A 32 -6.13 1.81 22.29
C LEU A 32 -4.92 1.17 23.00
N VAL A 33 -3.75 1.82 22.96
CA VAL A 33 -2.45 1.40 23.53
C VAL A 33 -1.88 0.11 22.92
N ASN A 34 -2.72 -0.82 22.49
CA ASN A 34 -2.37 -2.09 21.89
C ASN A 34 -2.43 -2.00 20.35
N PRO A 35 -1.29 -2.16 19.65
CA PRO A 35 -1.23 -2.06 18.19
C PRO A 35 -2.00 -3.17 17.47
N TRP A 36 -2.15 -4.35 18.09
CA TRP A 36 -2.94 -5.45 17.53
C TRP A 36 -4.44 -5.13 17.55
N LEU A 37 -4.90 -4.53 18.65
CA LEU A 37 -6.28 -4.06 18.77
C LEU A 37 -6.56 -2.91 17.79
N ALA A 38 -5.65 -1.93 17.71
CA ALA A 38 -5.78 -0.81 16.78
C ALA A 38 -5.83 -1.27 15.31
N THR A 39 -4.93 -2.19 14.92
CA THR A 39 -4.95 -2.81 13.60
C THR A 39 -6.29 -3.51 13.35
N SER A 40 -6.75 -4.33 14.30
CA SER A 40 -8.01 -5.08 14.16
C SER A 40 -9.21 -4.15 13.96
N VAL A 41 -9.32 -3.07 14.74
CA VAL A 41 -10.39 -2.07 14.61
C VAL A 41 -10.36 -1.41 13.23
N SER A 42 -9.19 -1.00 12.74
CA SER A 42 -9.06 -0.42 11.39
C SER A 42 -9.48 -1.40 10.30
N PHE A 43 -9.04 -2.66 10.37
CA PHE A 43 -9.37 -3.67 9.35
C PHE A 43 -10.84 -4.09 9.36
N VAL A 44 -11.50 -4.10 10.51
CA VAL A 44 -12.96 -4.33 10.60
C VAL A 44 -13.73 -3.23 9.85
N MET A 45 -13.34 -1.96 10.02
CA MET A 45 -13.99 -0.85 9.32
C MET A 45 -13.82 -0.97 7.79
N VAL A 46 -12.60 -1.28 7.33
CA VAL A 46 -12.32 -1.52 5.90
C VAL A 46 -13.17 -2.67 5.36
N THR A 47 -13.25 -3.78 6.10
CA THR A 47 -14.04 -4.95 5.72
C THR A 47 -15.52 -4.60 5.61
N PHE A 48 -16.07 -3.86 6.57
CA PHE A 48 -17.48 -3.44 6.54
C PHE A 48 -17.80 -2.56 5.33
N VAL A 49 -16.94 -1.58 5.03
CA VAL A 49 -17.08 -0.72 3.84
C VAL A 49 -16.99 -1.55 2.56
N ALA A 50 -16.03 -2.48 2.45
CA ALA A 50 -15.87 -3.33 1.28
C ALA A 50 -17.08 -4.24 1.04
N ILE A 51 -17.63 -4.86 2.10
CA ILE A 51 -18.84 -5.68 2.02
C ILE A 51 -20.06 -4.82 1.65
N GLY A 52 -20.21 -3.63 2.26
CA GLY A 52 -21.29 -2.70 1.92
C GLY A 52 -21.26 -2.29 0.45
N LEU A 53 -20.08 -1.94 -0.07
CA LEU A 53 -19.90 -1.62 -1.49
C LEU A 53 -20.20 -2.83 -2.39
N PHE A 54 -19.76 -4.03 -2.01
CA PHE A 54 -20.08 -5.25 -2.74
C PHE A 54 -21.59 -5.50 -2.84
N ILE A 55 -22.35 -5.26 -1.77
CA ILE A 55 -23.81 -5.38 -1.76
C ILE A 55 -24.48 -4.28 -2.59
N CYS A 56 -24.01 -3.02 -2.48
CA CYS A 56 -24.61 -1.88 -3.17
C CYS A 56 -24.23 -1.76 -4.65
N MET A 57 -23.09 -2.32 -5.07
CA MET A 57 -22.57 -2.26 -6.43
C MET A 57 -22.31 -3.67 -6.98
N PRO A 58 -23.36 -4.49 -7.16
CA PRO A 58 -23.20 -5.88 -7.53
C PRO A 58 -22.51 -6.01 -8.89
N ARG A 59 -21.45 -6.82 -8.91
CA ARG A 59 -20.77 -7.30 -10.11
C ARG A 59 -20.95 -8.82 -10.22
N PRO A 60 -20.78 -9.42 -11.41
CA PRO A 60 -20.90 -10.86 -11.57
C PRO A 60 -20.01 -11.61 -10.59
N LEU A 61 -20.58 -12.63 -9.94
CA LEU A 61 -19.80 -13.54 -9.08
C LEU A 61 -18.87 -14.41 -9.93
N PRO A 62 -17.69 -14.76 -9.41
CA PRO A 62 -16.80 -15.70 -10.09
C PRO A 62 -17.44 -17.10 -10.14
N SER A 63 -17.20 -17.81 -11.24
CA SER A 63 -17.50 -19.24 -11.37
C SER A 63 -16.54 -20.09 -10.53
N VAL A 64 -16.92 -21.34 -10.25
CA VAL A 64 -16.09 -22.28 -9.48
C VAL A 64 -14.74 -22.52 -10.17
N SER A 65 -14.70 -22.59 -11.50
CA SER A 65 -13.45 -22.73 -12.26
C SER A 65 -12.53 -21.52 -12.06
N GLN A 66 -13.07 -20.30 -12.10
CA GLN A 66 -12.29 -19.07 -11.87
C GLN A 66 -11.71 -18.99 -10.46
N ILE A 67 -12.41 -19.54 -9.45
CA ILE A 67 -11.87 -19.65 -8.09
C ILE A 67 -10.74 -20.70 -8.05
N GLY A 68 -10.90 -21.82 -8.76
CA GLY A 68 -9.87 -22.85 -8.88
C GLY A 68 -8.59 -22.39 -9.59
N ASP A 69 -8.72 -21.49 -10.57
CA ASP A 69 -7.60 -20.92 -11.32
C ASP A 69 -6.90 -19.77 -10.57
N MET A 70 -7.46 -19.30 -9.45
CA MET A 70 -6.88 -18.20 -8.68
C MET A 70 -5.53 -18.61 -8.07
N PRO A 71 -4.45 -17.83 -8.26
CA PRO A 71 -3.18 -18.11 -7.60
C PRO A 71 -3.35 -18.13 -6.08
N TRP A 72 -2.85 -19.17 -5.42
CA TRP A 72 -2.99 -19.37 -3.97
C TRP A 72 -2.40 -18.20 -3.15
N TRP A 73 -1.45 -17.46 -3.71
CA TRP A 73 -0.82 -16.31 -3.08
C TRP A 73 -1.61 -15.01 -3.26
N ALA A 74 -2.58 -14.93 -4.17
CA ALA A 74 -3.32 -13.69 -4.46
C ALA A 74 -4.02 -13.09 -3.22
N PRO A 75 -4.66 -13.89 -2.33
CA PRO A 75 -5.23 -13.36 -1.10
C PRO A 75 -4.20 -12.83 -0.10
N LEU A 76 -2.94 -13.27 -0.18
CA LEU A 76 -1.87 -12.84 0.73
C LEU A 76 -1.46 -11.39 0.51
N GLY A 77 -1.85 -10.76 -0.61
CA GLY A 77 -1.63 -9.34 -0.85
C GLY A 77 -2.22 -8.45 0.26
N GLY A 78 -3.34 -8.86 0.87
CA GLY A 78 -3.92 -8.15 2.01
C GLY A 78 -3.01 -8.16 3.25
N ILE A 79 -2.34 -9.29 3.50
CA ILE A 79 -1.37 -9.42 4.61
C ILE A 79 -0.13 -8.56 4.33
N ALA A 80 0.37 -8.55 3.09
CA ALA A 80 1.49 -7.71 2.70
C ALA A 80 1.21 -6.22 2.95
N GLY A 81 0.01 -5.75 2.60
CA GLY A 81 -0.42 -4.38 2.90
C GLY A 81 -0.59 -4.09 4.39
N ALA A 82 -1.03 -5.08 5.18
CA ALA A 82 -1.20 -4.93 6.62
C ALA A 82 0.12 -4.66 7.37
N VAL A 83 1.24 -5.18 6.87
CA VAL A 83 2.57 -4.90 7.44
C VAL A 83 2.91 -3.41 7.39
N ALA A 84 2.55 -2.71 6.30
CA ALA A 84 2.79 -1.27 6.18
C ALA A 84 1.94 -0.47 7.19
N VAL A 85 0.68 -0.86 7.38
CA VAL A 85 -0.21 -0.27 8.40
C VAL A 85 0.37 -0.48 9.80
N PHE A 86 0.82 -1.70 10.09
CA PHE A 86 1.42 -2.05 11.38
C PHE A 86 2.72 -1.27 11.65
N ALA A 87 3.61 -1.15 10.65
CA ALA A 87 4.81 -0.33 10.75
C ALA A 87 4.45 1.15 11.04
N GLY A 88 3.42 1.67 10.37
CA GLY A 88 2.85 2.99 10.67
C GLY A 88 2.41 3.12 12.13
N LEU A 89 1.62 2.19 12.64
CA LEU A 89 1.13 2.21 14.03
C LEU A 89 2.27 2.24 15.06
N LEU A 90 3.33 1.46 14.84
CA LEU A 90 4.45 1.33 15.77
C LEU A 90 5.41 2.52 15.73
N PHE A 91 5.77 2.97 14.53
CA PHE A 91 6.93 3.84 14.36
C PHE A 91 6.58 5.29 14.07
N ILE A 92 5.34 5.61 13.66
CA ILE A 92 4.99 6.97 13.25
C ILE A 92 5.08 7.99 14.38
N GLN A 93 4.73 7.59 15.61
CA GLN A 93 4.81 8.48 16.78
C GLN A 93 6.25 8.73 17.24
N ARG A 94 7.19 7.84 16.88
CA ARG A 94 8.60 7.94 17.27
C ARG A 94 9.46 8.60 16.21
N LEU A 95 9.22 8.27 14.94
CA LEU A 95 10.02 8.71 13.81
C LEU A 95 9.37 9.85 13.02
N GLY A 96 8.06 10.06 13.18
CA GLY A 96 7.28 11.00 12.36
C GLY A 96 6.71 10.37 11.09
N ALA A 97 5.68 11.01 10.52
CA ALA A 97 4.96 10.51 9.36
C ALA A 97 5.80 10.53 8.07
N ALA A 98 6.58 11.59 7.86
CA ALA A 98 7.36 11.77 6.64
C ALA A 98 8.42 10.67 6.43
N PRO A 99 9.30 10.35 7.40
CA PRO A 99 10.29 9.29 7.20
C PRO A 99 9.67 7.89 7.13
N VAL A 100 8.66 7.58 7.93
CA VAL A 100 7.99 6.26 7.88
C VAL A 100 7.36 6.02 6.51
N ASN A 101 6.59 6.98 6.01
CA ASN A 101 5.96 6.87 4.70
C ASN A 101 7.00 6.92 3.57
N GLY A 102 8.00 7.80 3.67
CA GLY A 102 9.07 7.92 2.68
C GLY A 102 9.84 6.61 2.49
N VAL A 103 10.30 6.01 3.59
CA VAL A 103 11.02 4.71 3.57
C VAL A 103 10.11 3.62 3.01
N THR A 104 8.84 3.56 3.45
CA THR A 104 7.88 2.55 2.99
C THR A 104 7.62 2.65 1.49
N ILE A 105 7.35 3.86 0.98
CA ILE A 105 7.10 4.09 -0.46
C ILE A 105 8.37 3.78 -1.26
N THR A 106 9.55 4.14 -0.75
CA THR A 106 10.82 3.86 -1.42
C THR A 106 11.09 2.37 -1.52
N ALA A 107 10.91 1.64 -0.42
CA ALA A 107 11.02 0.18 -0.39
C ALA A 107 10.01 -0.47 -1.35
N ASN A 108 8.75 0.00 -1.36
CA ASN A 108 7.71 -0.50 -2.26
C ASN A 108 8.09 -0.32 -3.74
N LEU A 109 8.60 0.86 -4.11
CA LEU A 109 9.00 1.14 -5.48
C LEU A 109 10.22 0.32 -5.90
N ILE A 110 11.23 0.17 -5.03
CA ILE A 110 12.39 -0.71 -5.31
C ILE A 110 11.95 -2.16 -5.46
N ALA A 111 11.08 -2.66 -4.58
CA ALA A 111 10.52 -4.00 -4.69
C ALA A 111 9.69 -4.17 -5.97
N SER A 112 8.92 -3.15 -6.37
CA SER A 112 8.18 -3.16 -7.63
C SER A 112 9.10 -3.22 -8.83
N LEU A 113 10.22 -2.48 -8.84
CA LEU A 113 11.23 -2.60 -9.90
C LEU A 113 11.80 -4.03 -9.99
N ALA A 114 12.04 -4.68 -8.86
CA ALA A 114 12.52 -6.06 -8.82
C ALA A 114 11.47 -7.05 -9.33
N ILE A 115 10.22 -6.91 -8.87
CA ILE A 115 9.08 -7.72 -9.33
C ILE A 115 8.92 -7.62 -10.85
N ASP A 116 8.95 -6.40 -11.38
CA ASP A 116 8.87 -6.13 -12.81
C ASP A 116 10.05 -6.73 -13.59
N HIS A 117 11.26 -6.64 -13.03
CA HIS A 117 12.47 -7.16 -13.67
C HIS A 117 12.46 -8.67 -13.80
N PHE A 118 12.00 -9.36 -12.77
CA PHE A 118 11.97 -10.81 -12.70
C PHE A 118 10.63 -11.41 -13.19
N GLY A 119 9.65 -10.58 -13.54
CA GLY A 119 8.30 -11.04 -13.95
C GLY A 119 7.58 -11.82 -12.85
N LEU A 120 7.83 -11.47 -11.58
CA LEU A 120 7.20 -12.17 -10.45
C LEU A 120 5.68 -11.95 -10.47
N PHE A 121 4.92 -12.89 -9.88
CA PHE A 121 3.45 -12.81 -9.78
C PHE A 121 2.72 -12.78 -11.13
N SER A 122 3.30 -13.40 -12.16
CA SER A 122 2.76 -13.43 -13.53
C SER A 122 2.62 -12.03 -14.17
N MET A 123 3.44 -11.08 -13.72
CA MET A 123 3.51 -9.74 -14.28
C MET A 123 4.31 -9.74 -15.59
N GLU A 124 3.96 -8.84 -16.51
CA GLU A 124 4.76 -8.62 -17.71
C GLU A 124 6.18 -8.19 -17.34
N GLN A 125 7.17 -8.89 -17.87
CA GLN A 125 8.56 -8.63 -17.55
C GLN A 125 9.00 -7.30 -18.18
N HIS A 126 9.33 -6.33 -17.33
CA HIS A 126 9.85 -5.03 -17.75
C HIS A 126 11.29 -4.90 -17.28
N ALA A 127 12.24 -5.02 -18.20
CA ALA A 127 13.66 -4.92 -17.90
C ALA A 127 13.98 -3.59 -17.19
N VAL A 128 14.73 -3.66 -16.09
CA VAL A 128 15.23 -2.47 -15.40
C VAL A 128 16.32 -1.86 -16.28
N ASN A 129 16.13 -0.58 -16.63
CA ASN A 129 17.13 0.21 -17.32
C ASN A 129 17.87 1.13 -16.35
N GLY A 130 18.97 1.74 -16.80
CA GLY A 130 19.78 2.64 -15.97
C GLY A 130 19.00 3.82 -15.38
N TRP A 131 17.96 4.30 -16.06
CA TRP A 131 17.12 5.39 -15.58
C TRP A 131 16.22 4.98 -14.40
N ARG A 132 15.64 3.77 -14.42
CA ARG A 132 14.86 3.24 -13.29
C ARG A 132 15.75 3.06 -12.06
N LEU A 133 16.99 2.59 -12.26
CA LEU A 133 17.97 2.46 -11.18
C LEU A 133 18.38 3.82 -10.62
N LEU A 134 18.64 4.81 -11.48
CA LEU A 134 18.91 6.18 -11.06
C LEU A 134 17.74 6.77 -10.26
N GLY A 135 16.50 6.55 -10.70
CA GLY A 135 15.30 6.95 -9.98
C GLY A 135 15.22 6.34 -8.57
N ALA A 136 15.52 5.04 -8.44
CA ALA A 136 15.60 4.37 -7.14
C ALA A 136 16.66 4.99 -6.22
N ILE A 137 17.85 5.30 -6.74
CA ILE A 137 18.91 5.98 -5.97
C ILE A 137 18.45 7.36 -5.50
N LEU A 138 17.81 8.14 -6.38
CA LEU A 138 17.31 9.48 -6.05
C LEU A 138 16.20 9.43 -4.97
N MET A 139 15.32 8.44 -5.02
CA MET A 139 14.32 8.22 -3.98
C MET A 139 14.96 7.90 -2.63
N ILE A 140 15.96 7.01 -2.59
CA ILE A 140 16.71 6.71 -1.36
C ILE A 140 17.35 7.99 -0.81
N ALA A 141 18.03 8.75 -1.66
CA ALA A 141 18.66 10.00 -1.26
C ALA A 141 17.65 11.02 -0.70
N GLY A 142 16.50 11.18 -1.37
CA GLY A 142 15.43 12.06 -0.93
C GLY A 142 14.86 11.66 0.44
N VAL A 143 14.61 10.37 0.65
CA VAL A 143 14.12 9.87 1.94
C VAL A 143 15.15 9.99 3.05
N VAL A 144 16.43 9.73 2.77
CA VAL A 144 17.50 9.93 3.75
C VAL A 144 17.58 11.38 4.19
N LEU A 145 17.40 12.33 3.26
CA LEU A 145 17.37 13.75 3.60
C LEU A 145 16.19 14.09 4.51
N ILE A 146 14.99 13.63 4.15
CA ILE A 146 13.75 13.82 4.95
C ILE A 146 13.83 13.15 6.33
N ALA A 147 14.51 12.00 6.42
CA ALA A 147 14.62 11.27 7.68
C ALA A 147 15.68 11.85 8.61
N ARG A 148 16.64 12.63 8.09
CA ARG A 148 17.78 13.14 8.85
C ARG A 148 17.60 14.58 9.32
N PHE A 149 16.81 15.38 8.62
CA PHE A 149 16.61 16.82 8.88
C PHE A 149 15.12 17.14 8.98
#